data_AF-E8JZK9-F1
#
_entry.id   AF-E8JZK9-F1
#
_cell.length_a   1.000
_cell.length_b   1.000
_cell.length_c   1.000
_cell.angle_alpha   90.00
_cell.angle_beta   90.00
_cell.angle_gamma   90.00
#
_symmetry.space_group_name_H-M   'P 1'
#
loop_
_entity.id
_entity.type
_entity.pdbx_description
1 polymer ?
#
loop_
_entity_poly.entity_id
_entity_poly.type
_entity_poly.pdbx_seq_one_letter_code
_entity_poly.pdbx_strand_id
1 'polypeptide(L)'
;MGLPKQAIDSIVKLSAKERLDYSIKTISGIETLYLLNGKDDWICLQDDEGKEYLIIFPESEFAELALQWNPQALRIDEMELENFLEDTVPLMSENNIRLAIFPIDEKTETIILDPIEFAKMINDYFYEWYGEEFDLPYLSMVLHQKAINAILSLSSQERCEHTLKRIADSGVLYVLADEEGDWILWGDEKNSSLAIWPELEFARIMANSEDKNSDIYEIEIEEFLEDGIPWLIENNIGIAVFPIPDNPETIDMKAIQFAASVNKILDESYDEALDLPYL
;
A
#
# COMPACT_ATOMS: atom_id res chain seq x y z
N MET A 1 25.02 -26.25 -16.50
CA MET A 1 26.51 -26.14 -16.51
C MET A 1 26.82 -25.09 -15.47
N GLY A 2 27.63 -25.41 -14.46
CA GLY A 2 27.92 -24.45 -13.38
C GLY A 2 28.72 -23.24 -13.86
N LEU A 3 28.69 -22.16 -13.09
CA LEU A 3 29.42 -20.94 -13.42
C LEU A 3 30.93 -21.19 -13.49
N PRO A 4 31.60 -20.70 -14.55
CA PRO A 4 33.05 -20.67 -14.57
C PRO A 4 33.61 -19.82 -13.43
N LYS A 5 34.70 -20.26 -12.81
CA LYS A 5 35.36 -19.52 -11.71
C LYS A 5 35.61 -18.03 -12.01
N GLN A 6 35.98 -17.69 -13.24
CA GLN A 6 36.20 -16.30 -13.65
C GLN A 6 34.92 -15.45 -13.61
N ALA A 7 33.76 -16.05 -13.89
CA ALA A 7 32.47 -15.37 -13.78
C ALA A 7 32.14 -15.10 -12.31
N ILE A 8 32.28 -16.10 -11.44
CA ILE A 8 32.12 -15.97 -9.99
C ILE A 8 33.00 -14.83 -9.46
N ASP A 9 34.30 -14.85 -9.75
CA ASP A 9 35.27 -13.84 -9.30
C ASP A 9 34.95 -12.42 -9.79
N SER A 10 34.18 -12.28 -10.87
CA SER A 10 33.76 -10.99 -11.42
C SER A 10 32.46 -10.51 -10.77
N ILE A 11 31.50 -11.41 -10.59
CA ILE A 11 30.18 -11.11 -10.02
C ILE A 11 30.28 -10.73 -8.54
N VAL A 12 31.12 -11.41 -7.75
CA VAL A 12 31.28 -11.07 -6.32
C VAL A 12 31.91 -9.69 -6.07
N LYS A 13 32.48 -9.06 -7.10
CA LYS A 13 33.03 -7.69 -7.05
C LYS A 13 32.02 -6.61 -7.41
N LEU A 14 30.83 -6.99 -7.86
CA LEU A 14 29.77 -6.05 -8.19
C LEU A 14 29.28 -5.33 -6.92
N SER A 15 28.83 -4.09 -7.10
CA SER A 15 28.16 -3.34 -6.05
C SER A 15 26.89 -4.07 -5.58
N ALA A 16 26.38 -3.71 -4.40
CA ALA A 16 25.16 -4.31 -3.87
C ALA A 16 23.97 -4.14 -4.83
N LYS A 17 23.88 -2.98 -5.50
CA LYS A 17 22.86 -2.71 -6.53
C LYS A 17 23.04 -3.60 -7.76
N GLU A 18 24.24 -3.68 -8.31
CA GLU A 18 24.52 -4.53 -9.48
C GLU A 18 24.27 -6.03 -9.18
N ARG A 19 24.52 -6.48 -7.94
CA ARG A 19 24.17 -7.83 -7.49
C ARG A 19 22.67 -8.05 -7.38
N LEU A 20 21.90 -7.06 -6.94
CA LEU A 20 20.44 -7.13 -6.98
C LEU A 20 19.94 -7.26 -8.42
N ASP A 21 20.40 -6.38 -9.32
CA ASP A 21 20.02 -6.42 -10.74
C ASP A 21 20.38 -7.79 -11.38
N TYR A 22 21.58 -8.30 -11.08
CA TYR A 22 22.00 -9.65 -11.47
C TYR A 22 21.06 -10.72 -10.93
N SER A 23 20.67 -10.60 -9.66
CA SER A 23 19.85 -11.60 -9.00
C SER A 23 18.46 -11.68 -9.59
N ILE A 24 17.78 -10.53 -9.75
CA ILE A 24 16.45 -10.45 -10.36
C ILE A 24 16.47 -11.07 -11.76
N LYS A 25 17.43 -10.66 -12.60
CA LYS A 25 17.56 -11.20 -13.95
C LYS A 25 17.81 -12.71 -13.98
N THR A 26 18.70 -13.18 -13.12
CA THR A 26 19.13 -14.59 -13.13
C THR A 26 18.01 -15.49 -12.60
N ILE A 27 17.45 -15.15 -11.44
CA ILE A 27 16.33 -15.87 -10.83
C ILE A 27 15.13 -15.91 -11.79
N SER A 28 14.81 -14.79 -12.45
CA SER A 28 13.73 -14.76 -13.44
C SER A 28 14.05 -15.56 -14.71
N GLY A 29 15.32 -15.69 -15.08
CA GLY A 29 15.73 -16.45 -16.27
C GLY A 29 15.79 -17.95 -16.06
N ILE A 30 16.00 -18.41 -14.82
CA ILE A 30 16.06 -19.84 -14.47
C ILE A 30 14.85 -20.31 -13.64
N GLU A 31 13.99 -19.38 -13.23
CA GLU A 31 12.80 -19.61 -12.39
C GLU A 31 13.10 -20.39 -11.10
N THR A 32 14.30 -20.18 -10.56
CA THR A 32 14.83 -20.90 -9.42
C THR A 32 15.69 -19.96 -8.59
N LEU A 33 15.62 -20.12 -7.27
CA LEU A 33 16.51 -19.46 -6.33
C LEU A 33 17.03 -20.46 -5.30
N TYR A 34 18.10 -20.06 -4.62
CA TYR A 34 18.81 -20.91 -3.68
C TYR A 34 18.81 -20.29 -2.28
N LEU A 35 18.51 -21.12 -1.29
CA LEU A 35 18.34 -20.76 0.11
C LEU A 35 19.39 -21.48 0.96
N LEU A 36 19.72 -20.92 2.11
CA LEU A 36 20.51 -21.62 3.13
C LEU A 36 19.58 -22.24 4.17
N ASN A 37 19.78 -23.53 4.47
CA ASN A 37 19.01 -24.25 5.47
C ASN A 37 19.91 -24.75 6.61
N GLY A 38 19.37 -24.65 7.82
CA GLY A 38 20.00 -25.06 9.06
C GLY A 38 19.64 -26.49 9.42
N LYS A 39 19.54 -26.76 10.72
CA LYS A 39 19.27 -28.11 11.24
C LYS A 39 17.79 -28.49 11.13
N ASP A 40 16.91 -27.53 11.44
CA ASP A 40 15.49 -27.77 11.60
C ASP A 40 14.61 -26.87 10.70
N ASP A 41 15.11 -25.71 10.21
CA ASP A 41 14.39 -24.77 9.34
C ASP A 41 15.36 -23.88 8.50
N TRP A 42 14.82 -23.09 7.56
CA TRP A 42 15.56 -22.06 6.81
C TRP A 42 16.36 -21.14 7.73
N ILE A 43 17.51 -20.66 7.24
CA ILE A 43 18.33 -19.76 8.02
C ILE A 43 17.91 -18.33 7.77
N CYS A 44 17.39 -17.75 8.84
CA CYS A 44 17.33 -16.31 9.00
C CYS A 44 18.64 -15.82 9.63
N LEU A 45 19.35 -14.88 8.99
CA LEU A 45 20.30 -14.06 9.74
C LEU A 45 19.51 -13.24 10.75
N GLN A 46 20.03 -13.08 11.96
CA GLN A 46 19.47 -12.16 12.94
C GLN A 46 20.47 -11.04 13.20
N ASP A 47 20.05 -9.78 13.09
CA ASP A 47 20.91 -8.68 13.52
C ASP A 47 20.88 -8.47 15.04
N ASP A 48 21.68 -7.51 15.51
CA ASP A 48 21.78 -7.15 16.93
C ASP A 48 20.45 -6.63 17.52
N GLU A 49 19.49 -6.24 16.69
CA GLU A 49 18.15 -5.78 17.08
C GLU A 49 17.13 -6.93 17.11
N GLY A 50 17.55 -8.15 16.79
CA GLY A 50 16.70 -9.33 16.77
C GLY A 50 15.90 -9.50 15.48
N LYS A 51 16.19 -8.70 14.44
CA LYS A 51 15.46 -8.74 13.18
C LYS A 51 15.98 -9.83 12.27
N GLU A 52 15.05 -10.57 11.66
CA GLU A 52 15.34 -11.77 10.88
C GLU A 52 15.40 -11.49 9.36
N TYR A 53 16.37 -12.10 8.69
CA TYR A 53 16.61 -11.97 7.25
C TYR A 53 16.80 -13.32 6.59
N LEU A 54 15.90 -13.71 5.69
CA LEU A 54 16.11 -14.87 4.84
C LEU A 54 17.13 -14.52 3.75
N ILE A 55 18.17 -15.35 3.60
CA ILE A 55 19.17 -15.16 2.55
C ILE A 55 18.77 -15.92 1.30
N ILE A 56 18.76 -15.24 0.16
CA ILE A 56 18.55 -15.87 -1.15
C ILE A 56 19.74 -15.62 -2.08
N PHE A 57 20.01 -16.59 -2.94
CA PHE A 57 21.04 -16.52 -3.96
C PHE A 57 20.45 -16.83 -5.33
N PRO A 58 20.93 -16.13 -6.38
CA PRO A 58 20.48 -16.40 -7.74
C PRO A 58 21.01 -17.71 -8.31
N GLU A 59 22.11 -18.22 -7.75
CA GLU A 59 22.77 -19.44 -8.22
C GLU A 59 23.40 -20.23 -7.07
N SER A 60 23.49 -21.55 -7.23
CA SER A 60 23.98 -22.47 -6.22
C SER A 60 25.42 -22.19 -5.78
N GLU A 61 26.28 -21.78 -6.71
CA GLU A 61 27.69 -21.52 -6.48
C GLU A 61 27.91 -20.38 -5.50
N PHE A 62 27.01 -19.40 -5.46
CA PHE A 62 27.06 -18.31 -4.48
C PHE A 62 26.58 -18.76 -3.10
N ALA A 63 25.57 -19.62 -3.04
CA ALA A 63 25.15 -20.26 -1.80
C ALA A 63 26.25 -21.16 -1.23
N GLU A 64 27.03 -21.85 -2.07
CA GLU A 64 28.20 -22.65 -1.65
C GLU A 64 29.31 -21.80 -1.03
N LEU A 65 29.55 -20.60 -1.58
CA LEU A 65 30.48 -19.64 -0.96
C LEU A 65 29.96 -19.19 0.42
N ALA A 66 28.64 -19.03 0.56
CA ALA A 66 28.02 -18.62 1.82
C ALA A 66 28.17 -19.64 2.95
N LEU A 67 28.19 -20.94 2.64
CA LEU A 67 28.47 -21.99 3.63
C LEU A 67 29.83 -21.84 4.33
N GLN A 68 30.79 -21.13 3.72
CA GLN A 68 32.14 -20.97 4.27
C GLN A 68 32.22 -19.91 5.37
N TRP A 69 31.33 -18.92 5.33
CA TRP A 69 31.34 -17.80 6.28
C TRP A 69 30.07 -17.71 7.13
N ASN A 70 29.00 -18.43 6.77
CA ASN A 70 27.81 -18.56 7.60
C ASN A 70 27.82 -19.92 8.33
N PRO A 71 28.29 -19.99 9.60
CA PRO A 71 28.43 -21.25 10.32
C PRO A 71 27.09 -21.90 10.71
N GLN A 72 25.99 -21.16 10.61
CA GLN A 72 24.65 -21.72 10.86
C GLN A 72 24.17 -22.56 9.66
N ALA A 73 24.70 -22.28 8.46
CA ALA A 73 24.32 -22.94 7.21
C ALA A 73 24.88 -24.35 7.09
N LEU A 74 23.98 -25.32 6.96
CA LEU A 74 24.32 -26.74 6.87
C LEU A 74 24.12 -27.29 5.46
N ARG A 75 23.15 -26.77 4.72
CA ARG A 75 22.86 -27.18 3.35
C ARG A 75 22.29 -26.03 2.52
N ILE A 76 22.27 -26.26 1.22
CA ILE A 76 21.63 -25.39 0.23
C ILE A 76 20.35 -26.08 -0.19
N ASP A 77 19.24 -25.34 -0.15
CA ASP A 77 17.98 -25.78 -0.71
C ASP A 77 17.72 -25.00 -1.99
N GLU A 78 17.23 -25.71 -3.01
CA GLU A 78 16.78 -25.14 -4.28
C GLU A 78 15.25 -24.97 -4.19
N MET A 79 14.75 -23.81 -4.62
CA MET A 79 13.32 -23.50 -4.60
C MET A 79 12.89 -22.88 -5.92
N GLU A 80 11.78 -23.40 -6.47
CA GLU A 80 11.15 -22.80 -7.63
C GLU A 80 10.62 -21.41 -7.29
N LEU A 81 10.83 -20.47 -8.21
CA LEU A 81 10.48 -19.07 -8.04
C LEU A 81 8.98 -18.89 -7.76
N GLU A 82 8.12 -19.60 -8.48
CA GLU A 82 6.66 -19.54 -8.29
C GLU A 82 6.27 -19.90 -6.86
N ASN A 83 6.72 -21.05 -6.35
CA ASN A 83 6.47 -21.48 -4.97
C ASN A 83 7.02 -20.47 -3.94
N PHE A 84 8.16 -19.85 -4.21
CA PHE A 84 8.71 -18.82 -3.34
C PHE A 84 7.79 -17.58 -3.30
N LEU A 85 7.31 -17.13 -4.46
CA LEU A 85 6.44 -15.97 -4.57
C LEU A 85 5.06 -16.24 -3.98
N GLU A 86 4.46 -17.40 -4.22
CA GLU A 86 3.10 -17.71 -3.79
C GLU A 86 3.02 -18.06 -2.29
N ASP A 87 3.95 -18.87 -1.79
CA ASP A 87 3.85 -19.40 -0.42
C ASP A 87 4.81 -18.70 0.55
N THR A 88 6.05 -18.43 0.12
CA THR A 88 7.11 -17.98 1.03
C THR A 88 7.03 -16.48 1.31
N VAL A 89 6.83 -15.66 0.27
CA VAL A 89 6.74 -14.20 0.42
C VAL A 89 5.63 -13.76 1.37
N PRO A 90 4.39 -14.30 1.29
CA PRO A 90 3.34 -13.94 2.25
C PRO A 90 3.69 -14.32 3.69
N LEU A 91 4.17 -15.55 3.90
CA LEU A 91 4.59 -16.02 5.23
C LEU A 91 5.68 -15.12 5.82
N MET A 92 6.67 -14.74 5.01
CA MET A 92 7.73 -13.82 5.43
C MET A 92 7.18 -12.45 5.82
N SER A 93 6.26 -11.91 5.02
CA SER A 93 5.64 -10.61 5.30
C SER A 93 4.85 -10.63 6.61
N GLU A 94 4.08 -11.69 6.88
CA GLU A 94 3.32 -11.85 8.13
C GLU A 94 4.22 -11.92 9.36
N ASN A 95 5.39 -12.54 9.22
CA ASN A 95 6.36 -12.70 10.31
C ASN A 95 7.42 -11.58 10.35
N ASN A 96 7.27 -10.51 9.55
CA ASN A 96 8.20 -9.39 9.47
C ASN A 96 9.66 -9.80 9.16
N ILE A 97 9.82 -10.86 8.36
CA ILE A 97 11.11 -11.37 7.90
C ILE A 97 11.47 -10.64 6.60
N ARG A 98 12.70 -10.13 6.52
CA ARG A 98 13.20 -9.39 5.35
C ARG A 98 14.06 -10.29 4.46
N LEU A 99 14.38 -9.85 3.24
CA LEU A 99 15.25 -10.60 2.32
C LEU A 99 16.63 -9.99 2.23
N ALA A 100 17.66 -10.78 2.51
CA ALA A 100 19.05 -10.44 2.18
C ALA A 100 19.39 -11.00 0.80
N ILE A 101 19.55 -10.12 -0.19
CA ILE A 101 19.77 -10.53 -1.57
C ILE A 101 21.26 -10.72 -1.84
N PHE A 102 21.66 -11.97 -2.07
CA PHE A 102 23.00 -12.35 -2.52
C PHE A 102 24.14 -11.72 -1.70
N PRO A 103 24.21 -11.88 -0.36
CA PRO A 103 25.34 -11.39 0.44
C PRO A 103 26.65 -12.08 0.08
N ILE A 104 27.76 -11.34 0.13
CA ILE A 104 29.11 -11.89 -0.14
C ILE A 104 29.82 -12.33 1.14
N ASP A 105 29.71 -11.52 2.19
CA ASP A 105 30.24 -11.75 3.53
C ASP A 105 29.57 -10.77 4.52
N GLU A 106 29.95 -10.85 5.81
CA GLU A 106 29.43 -9.97 6.87
C GLU A 106 29.84 -8.48 6.74
N LYS A 107 30.84 -8.16 5.91
CA LYS A 107 31.44 -6.81 5.83
C LYS A 107 30.99 -6.06 4.58
N THR A 108 30.54 -6.79 3.58
CA THR A 108 30.14 -6.26 2.29
C THR A 108 28.69 -5.83 2.36
N GLU A 109 28.44 -4.59 1.95
CA GLU A 109 27.08 -4.04 1.86
C GLU A 109 26.16 -5.01 1.10
N THR A 110 25.01 -5.29 1.67
CA THR A 110 24.01 -6.19 1.10
C THR A 110 22.67 -5.47 1.09
N ILE A 111 21.95 -5.54 -0.03
CA ILE A 111 20.61 -4.97 -0.08
C ILE A 111 19.67 -5.88 0.71
N ILE A 112 18.98 -5.26 1.66
CA ILE A 112 17.90 -5.87 2.42
C ILE A 112 16.56 -5.35 1.89
N LEU A 113 15.74 -6.23 1.32
CA LEU A 113 14.44 -5.88 0.76
C LEU A 113 13.30 -6.34 1.65
N ASP A 114 12.17 -5.67 1.49
CA ASP A 114 10.88 -6.23 1.83
C ASP A 114 10.54 -7.39 0.87
N PRO A 115 10.02 -8.54 1.35
CA PRO A 115 9.71 -9.67 0.47
C PRO A 115 8.66 -9.32 -0.59
N ILE A 116 7.74 -8.41 -0.29
CA ILE A 116 6.72 -7.94 -1.25
C ILE A 116 7.37 -7.04 -2.32
N GLU A 117 8.35 -6.23 -1.93
CA GLU A 117 9.12 -5.42 -2.89
C GLU A 117 9.92 -6.31 -3.85
N PHE A 118 10.55 -7.39 -3.35
CA PHE A 118 11.21 -8.38 -4.20
C PHE A 118 10.23 -9.05 -5.18
N ALA A 119 9.08 -9.51 -4.69
CA ALA A 119 8.05 -10.12 -5.53
C ALA A 119 7.57 -9.15 -6.63
N LYS A 120 7.38 -7.87 -6.29
CA LYS A 120 7.07 -6.83 -7.28
C LYS A 120 8.17 -6.67 -8.32
N MET A 121 9.44 -6.61 -7.91
CA MET A 121 10.56 -6.48 -8.85
C MET A 121 10.65 -7.65 -9.83
N ILE A 122 10.39 -8.88 -9.35
CA ILE A 122 10.31 -10.06 -10.22
C ILE A 122 9.13 -9.92 -11.18
N ASN A 123 7.94 -9.54 -10.70
CA ASN A 123 6.75 -9.44 -11.54
C ASN A 123 6.90 -8.34 -12.62
N ASP A 124 7.44 -7.18 -12.24
CA ASP A 124 7.77 -6.09 -13.17
C ASP A 124 8.77 -6.56 -14.24
N TYR A 125 9.77 -7.38 -13.87
CA TYR A 125 10.72 -7.96 -14.80
C TYR A 125 10.07 -8.97 -15.77
N PHE A 126 9.21 -9.85 -15.28
CA PHE A 126 8.49 -10.81 -16.12
C PHE A 126 7.59 -10.10 -17.13
N TYR A 127 6.88 -9.06 -16.70
CA TYR A 127 6.04 -8.28 -17.58
C TYR A 127 6.86 -7.56 -18.67
N GLU A 128 7.99 -6.96 -18.29
CA GLU A 128 8.85 -6.24 -19.24
C GLU A 128 9.51 -7.17 -20.28
N TRP A 129 10.00 -8.34 -19.85
CA TRP A 129 10.85 -9.19 -20.70
C TRP A 129 10.13 -10.37 -21.35
N TYR A 130 9.08 -10.89 -20.71
CA TYR A 130 8.32 -12.05 -21.19
C TYR A 130 6.88 -11.71 -21.56
N GLY A 131 6.35 -10.57 -21.09
CA GLY A 131 4.96 -10.17 -21.34
C GLY A 131 3.94 -10.99 -20.53
N GLU A 132 4.40 -11.59 -19.43
CA GLU A 132 3.61 -12.41 -18.51
C GLU A 132 3.81 -11.89 -17.08
N GLU A 133 2.90 -12.23 -16.17
CA GLU A 133 2.99 -11.86 -14.76
C GLU A 133 2.49 -13.03 -13.90
N PHE A 134 3.03 -13.14 -12.69
CA PHE A 134 2.50 -14.05 -11.68
C PHE A 134 1.21 -13.46 -11.09
N ASP A 135 0.19 -14.31 -10.88
CA ASP A 135 -1.01 -13.93 -10.15
C ASP A 135 -0.71 -13.91 -8.65
N LEU A 136 -0.34 -12.73 -8.14
CA LEU A 136 0.05 -12.53 -6.73
C LEU A 136 -0.95 -11.58 -6.05
N PRO A 137 -2.07 -12.10 -5.49
CA PRO A 137 -3.15 -11.27 -4.94
C PRO A 137 -2.68 -10.30 -3.83
N TYR A 138 -1.66 -10.69 -3.07
CA TYR A 138 -1.10 -9.85 -2.01
C TYR A 138 -0.41 -8.59 -2.55
N LEU A 139 0.11 -8.58 -3.79
CA LEU A 139 0.67 -7.37 -4.40
C LEU A 139 -0.42 -6.31 -4.60
N SER A 140 -1.59 -6.73 -5.08
CA SER A 140 -2.76 -5.87 -5.23
C SER A 140 -3.19 -5.28 -3.88
N MET A 141 -3.32 -6.14 -2.86
CA MET A 141 -3.73 -5.71 -1.51
C MET A 141 -2.73 -4.72 -0.88
N VAL A 142 -1.42 -4.94 -1.03
CA VAL A 142 -0.39 -4.05 -0.47
C VAL A 142 -0.30 -2.73 -1.23
N LEU A 143 -0.43 -2.75 -2.56
CA LEU A 143 -0.50 -1.52 -3.35
C LEU A 143 -1.71 -0.69 -2.95
N HIS A 144 -2.84 -1.35 -2.74
CA HIS A 144 -4.06 -0.72 -2.26
C HIS A 144 -3.87 -0.10 -0.86
N GLN A 145 -3.31 -0.84 0.09
CA GLN A 145 -3.01 -0.30 1.43
C GLN A 145 -1.99 0.85 1.39
N LYS A 146 -0.98 0.78 0.52
CA LYS A 146 -0.02 1.88 0.31
C LYS A 146 -0.70 3.12 -0.25
N ALA A 147 -1.64 2.96 -1.18
CA ALA A 147 -2.42 4.06 -1.74
C ALA A 147 -3.29 4.73 -0.67
N ILE A 148 -3.99 3.93 0.15
CA ILE A 148 -4.75 4.41 1.32
C ILE A 148 -3.83 5.21 2.25
N ASN A 149 -2.70 4.62 2.66
CA ASN A 149 -1.77 5.25 3.60
C ASN A 149 -1.18 6.55 3.04
N ALA A 150 -0.89 6.60 1.73
CA ALA A 150 -0.41 7.81 1.07
C ALA A 150 -1.45 8.94 1.18
N ILE A 151 -2.73 8.64 0.93
CA ILE A 151 -3.83 9.62 1.05
C ILE A 151 -4.02 10.06 2.50
N LEU A 152 -4.00 9.13 3.46
CA LEU A 152 -4.10 9.45 4.89
C LEU A 152 -2.95 10.34 5.39
N SER A 153 -1.78 10.25 4.76
CA SER A 153 -0.60 11.04 5.11
C SER A 153 -0.59 12.48 4.54
N LEU A 154 -1.52 12.79 3.63
CA LEU A 154 -1.68 14.14 3.07
C LEU A 154 -2.09 15.14 4.17
N SER A 155 -1.76 16.42 3.97
CA SER A 155 -2.27 17.50 4.82
C SER A 155 -3.80 17.64 4.73
N SER A 156 -4.43 18.26 5.72
CA SER A 156 -5.89 18.49 5.72
C SER A 156 -6.37 19.27 4.49
N GLN A 157 -5.58 20.22 4.01
CA GLN A 157 -5.83 20.96 2.77
C GLN A 157 -5.78 20.06 1.53
N GLU A 158 -4.73 19.23 1.40
CA GLU A 158 -4.59 18.31 0.28
C GLU A 158 -5.69 17.23 0.28
N ARG A 159 -6.06 16.70 1.45
CA ARG A 159 -7.20 15.77 1.57
C ARG A 159 -8.51 16.44 1.17
N CYS A 160 -8.72 17.70 1.55
CA CYS A 160 -9.92 18.45 1.15
C CYS A 160 -9.99 18.62 -0.38
N GLU A 161 -8.92 19.08 -1.02
CA GLU A 161 -8.85 19.24 -2.48
C GLU A 161 -9.01 17.90 -3.22
N HIS A 162 -8.40 16.84 -2.71
CA HIS A 162 -8.56 15.48 -3.24
C HIS A 162 -10.03 15.03 -3.14
N THR A 163 -10.67 15.23 -1.98
CA THR A 163 -12.07 14.83 -1.74
C THR A 163 -13.03 15.50 -2.70
N LEU A 164 -12.94 16.82 -2.86
CA LEU A 164 -13.84 17.58 -3.73
C LEU A 164 -13.75 17.11 -5.18
N LYS A 165 -12.54 16.84 -5.67
CA LYS A 165 -12.34 16.28 -7.02
C LYS A 165 -12.88 14.87 -7.12
N ARG A 166 -12.55 13.99 -6.17
CA ARG A 166 -12.98 12.59 -6.21
C ARG A 166 -14.48 12.43 -6.14
N ILE A 167 -15.17 13.21 -5.32
CA ILE A 167 -16.65 13.21 -5.25
C ILE A 167 -17.26 13.69 -6.57
N ALA A 168 -16.71 14.74 -7.18
CA ALA A 168 -17.18 15.21 -8.49
C ALA A 168 -16.94 14.15 -9.59
N ASP A 169 -15.78 13.48 -9.56
CA ASP A 169 -15.40 12.45 -10.53
C ASP A 169 -16.22 11.15 -10.37
N SER A 170 -16.51 10.75 -9.13
CA SER A 170 -17.23 9.50 -8.82
C SER A 170 -18.75 9.66 -8.86
N GLY A 171 -19.24 10.89 -8.70
CA GLY A 171 -20.66 11.18 -8.57
C GLY A 171 -21.27 10.76 -7.23
N VAL A 172 -20.45 10.31 -6.26
CA VAL A 172 -20.94 9.82 -4.97
C VAL A 172 -20.05 10.27 -3.81
N LEU A 173 -20.64 10.35 -2.62
CA LEU A 173 -19.94 10.54 -1.35
C LEU A 173 -20.46 9.59 -0.30
N TYR A 174 -19.72 9.49 0.81
CA TYR A 174 -20.06 8.61 1.92
C TYR A 174 -20.20 9.40 3.22
N VAL A 175 -21.20 9.05 4.01
CA VAL A 175 -21.46 9.59 5.36
C VAL A 175 -21.65 8.46 6.36
N LEU A 176 -21.44 8.76 7.65
CA LEU A 176 -21.80 7.85 8.74
C LEU A 176 -23.23 8.15 9.22
N ALA A 177 -23.98 7.09 9.49
CA ALA A 177 -25.30 7.16 10.09
C ALA A 177 -25.38 6.26 11.33
N ASP A 178 -26.30 6.58 12.24
CA ASP A 178 -26.61 5.72 13.37
C ASP A 178 -27.54 4.56 12.96
N GLU A 179 -27.89 3.70 13.94
CA GLU A 179 -28.73 2.52 13.71
C GLU A 179 -30.17 2.86 13.27
N GLU A 180 -30.62 4.12 13.43
CA GLU A 180 -31.93 4.60 12.98
C GLU A 180 -31.87 5.17 11.55
N GLY A 181 -30.66 5.30 10.98
CA GLY A 181 -30.42 5.86 9.65
C GLY A 181 -30.23 7.37 9.64
N ASP A 182 -30.15 8.01 10.82
CA ASP A 182 -29.90 9.44 10.93
C ASP A 182 -28.40 9.74 10.80
N TRP A 183 -28.06 10.82 10.08
CA TRP A 183 -26.67 11.21 9.88
C TRP A 183 -25.97 11.58 11.19
N ILE A 184 -24.76 11.06 11.37
CA ILE A 184 -23.93 11.38 12.54
C ILE A 184 -23.27 12.75 12.34
N LEU A 185 -23.69 13.73 13.14
CA LEU A 185 -23.11 15.07 13.15
C LEU A 185 -22.00 15.19 14.20
N TRP A 186 -20.94 15.88 13.82
CA TRP A 186 -19.75 16.10 14.64
C TRP A 186 -19.78 17.48 15.25
N GLY A 187 -19.32 17.63 16.50
CA GLY A 187 -19.28 18.91 17.19
C GLY A 187 -20.39 19.07 18.22
N ASP A 188 -20.83 20.30 18.45
CA ASP A 188 -21.87 20.63 19.44
C ASP A 188 -23.10 21.29 18.80
N GLU A 189 -24.13 21.58 19.60
CA GLU A 189 -25.39 22.18 19.11
C GLU A 189 -25.21 23.52 18.35
N LYS A 190 -24.08 24.21 18.52
CA LYS A 190 -23.81 25.51 17.89
C LYS A 190 -22.87 25.43 16.70
N ASN A 191 -21.95 24.46 16.74
CA ASN A 191 -20.99 24.19 15.68
C ASN A 191 -21.01 22.69 15.43
N SER A 192 -21.95 22.27 14.58
CA SER A 192 -22.03 20.88 14.12
C SER A 192 -21.70 20.79 12.65
N SER A 193 -21.11 19.67 12.25
CA SER A 193 -20.70 19.42 10.87
C SER A 193 -20.94 17.98 10.48
N LEU A 194 -21.37 17.76 9.24
CA LEU A 194 -21.48 16.43 8.66
C LEU A 194 -20.12 16.01 8.11
N ALA A 195 -19.60 14.87 8.56
CA ALA A 195 -18.38 14.31 8.02
C ALA A 195 -18.67 13.59 6.69
N ILE A 196 -17.83 13.86 5.68
CA ILE A 196 -17.95 13.25 4.35
C ILE A 196 -16.62 12.63 3.92
N TRP A 197 -16.72 11.54 3.15
CA TRP A 197 -15.57 10.88 2.52
C TRP A 197 -15.84 10.63 1.03
N PRO A 198 -14.78 10.68 0.19
CA PRO A 198 -14.92 10.43 -1.24
C PRO A 198 -15.06 8.95 -1.58
N GLU A 199 -14.62 8.04 -0.70
CA GLU A 199 -14.55 6.60 -0.94
C GLU A 199 -14.91 5.82 0.33
N LEU A 200 -15.56 4.67 0.16
CA LEU A 200 -16.08 3.82 1.25
C LEU A 200 -15.00 3.40 2.27
N GLU A 201 -13.80 3.12 1.79
CA GLU A 201 -12.70 2.64 2.63
C GLU A 201 -12.29 3.65 3.71
N PHE A 202 -12.31 4.93 3.38
CA PHE A 202 -11.97 5.98 4.35
C PHE A 202 -13.07 6.17 5.39
N ALA A 203 -14.33 6.07 4.99
CA ALA A 203 -15.45 6.06 5.92
C ALA A 203 -15.39 4.84 6.86
N ARG A 204 -15.00 3.66 6.35
CA ARG A 204 -14.79 2.44 7.15
C ARG A 204 -13.66 2.60 8.17
N ILE A 205 -12.55 3.22 7.77
CA ILE A 205 -11.42 3.50 8.68
C ILE A 205 -11.90 4.37 9.84
N MET A 206 -12.69 5.41 9.58
CA MET A 206 -13.28 6.23 10.63
C MET A 206 -14.24 5.44 11.52
N ALA A 207 -15.23 4.75 10.93
CA ALA A 207 -16.24 4.00 11.67
C ALA A 207 -15.61 2.97 12.63
N ASN A 208 -14.60 2.24 12.15
CA ASN A 208 -13.87 1.25 12.96
C ASN A 208 -13.06 1.88 14.10
N SER A 209 -12.60 3.13 13.94
CA SER A 209 -11.81 3.82 14.97
C SER A 209 -12.66 4.35 16.12
N GLU A 210 -13.94 4.67 15.88
CA GLU A 210 -14.82 5.24 16.90
C GLU A 210 -15.47 4.19 17.82
N ASP A 211 -15.27 2.89 17.57
CA ASP A 211 -15.88 1.77 18.31
C ASP A 211 -17.43 1.90 18.39
N LYS A 212 -18.01 2.54 17.37
CA LYS A 212 -19.46 2.72 17.19
C LYS A 212 -19.91 1.83 16.05
N ASN A 213 -21.01 1.12 16.26
CA ASN A 213 -21.66 0.30 15.24
C ASN A 213 -22.41 1.22 14.24
N SER A 214 -21.68 2.09 13.56
CA SER A 214 -22.22 3.07 12.62
C SER A 214 -22.38 2.47 11.23
N ASP A 215 -23.52 2.70 10.60
CA ASP A 215 -23.72 2.37 9.20
C ASP A 215 -23.06 3.43 8.30
N ILE A 216 -22.68 3.01 7.08
CA ILE A 216 -22.09 3.90 6.08
C ILE A 216 -23.07 4.00 4.92
N TYR A 217 -23.49 5.21 4.60
CA TYR A 217 -24.40 5.49 3.49
C TYR A 217 -23.63 6.12 2.34
N GLU A 218 -23.84 5.57 1.14
CA GLU A 218 -23.46 6.18 -0.13
C GLU A 218 -24.59 7.12 -0.55
N ILE A 219 -24.24 8.34 -0.95
CA ILE A 219 -25.19 9.36 -1.42
C ILE A 219 -24.71 9.87 -2.77
N GLU A 220 -25.62 9.91 -3.75
CA GLU A 220 -25.35 10.52 -5.06
C GLU A 220 -25.13 12.03 -4.89
N ILE A 221 -24.11 12.57 -5.57
CA ILE A 221 -23.72 13.96 -5.40
C ILE A 221 -24.83 14.93 -5.86
N GLU A 222 -25.58 14.57 -6.89
CA GLU A 222 -26.71 15.35 -7.38
C GLU A 222 -27.79 15.48 -6.30
N GLU A 223 -28.22 14.35 -5.71
CA GLU A 223 -29.18 14.32 -4.60
C GLU A 223 -28.65 15.08 -3.38
N PHE A 224 -27.37 14.88 -3.03
CA PHE A 224 -26.79 15.58 -1.89
C PHE A 224 -26.73 17.09 -2.11
N LEU A 225 -26.43 17.57 -3.31
CA LEU A 225 -26.46 18.99 -3.64
C LEU A 225 -27.90 19.51 -3.63
N GLU A 226 -28.83 18.85 -4.31
CA GLU A 226 -30.21 19.34 -4.45
C GLU A 226 -30.99 19.35 -3.12
N ASP A 227 -30.84 18.33 -2.28
CA ASP A 227 -31.64 18.16 -1.06
C ASP A 227 -30.81 18.24 0.22
N GLY A 228 -29.65 17.59 0.25
CA GLY A 228 -28.78 17.53 1.43
C GLY A 228 -28.21 18.88 1.85
N ILE A 229 -27.65 19.63 0.89
CA ILE A 229 -27.03 20.94 1.15
C ILE A 229 -28.04 21.97 1.65
N PRO A 230 -29.23 22.16 1.05
CA PRO A 230 -30.24 23.04 1.61
C PRO A 230 -30.58 22.74 3.06
N TRP A 231 -30.76 21.46 3.40
CA TRP A 231 -31.04 21.06 4.78
C TRP A 231 -29.89 21.42 5.72
N LEU A 232 -28.63 21.19 5.32
CA LEU A 232 -27.46 21.59 6.12
C LEU A 232 -27.38 23.12 6.29
N ILE A 233 -27.71 23.91 5.26
CA ILE A 233 -27.75 25.37 5.33
C ILE A 233 -28.82 25.85 6.31
N GLU A 234 -30.04 25.32 6.22
CA GLU A 234 -31.17 25.71 7.09
C GLU A 234 -30.89 25.42 8.57
N ASN A 235 -30.17 24.33 8.85
CA ASN A 235 -29.81 23.92 10.21
C ASN A 235 -28.46 24.49 10.69
N ASN A 236 -27.79 25.32 9.88
CA ASN A 236 -26.46 25.87 10.17
C ASN A 236 -25.42 24.78 10.50
N ILE A 237 -25.43 23.69 9.73
CA ILE A 237 -24.50 22.56 9.83
C ILE A 237 -23.40 22.73 8.78
N GLY A 238 -22.15 22.60 9.21
CA GLY A 238 -20.96 22.61 8.36
C GLY A 238 -20.70 21.26 7.69
N ILE A 239 -19.59 21.17 6.96
CA ILE A 239 -19.10 19.94 6.35
C ILE A 239 -17.65 19.76 6.78
N ALA A 240 -17.40 18.67 7.50
CA ALA A 240 -16.08 18.20 7.86
C ALA A 240 -15.56 17.32 6.72
N VAL A 241 -14.61 17.84 5.94
CA VAL A 241 -14.13 17.16 4.73
C VAL A 241 -12.99 16.21 5.07
N PHE A 242 -13.21 14.91 4.86
CA PHE A 242 -12.23 13.83 5.05
C PHE A 242 -11.49 13.93 6.40
N PRO A 243 -12.24 13.82 7.52
CA PRO A 243 -11.60 13.61 8.80
C PRO A 243 -10.96 12.21 8.84
N ILE A 244 -9.87 12.09 9.60
CA ILE A 244 -9.16 10.83 9.83
C ILE A 244 -8.96 10.60 11.34
N PRO A 245 -8.85 9.33 11.77
CA PRO A 245 -8.65 9.02 13.19
C PRO A 245 -7.41 9.73 13.76
N ASP A 246 -7.49 10.12 15.04
CA ASP A 246 -6.40 10.74 15.80
C ASP A 246 -5.78 12.03 15.21
N ASN A 247 -6.43 12.64 14.21
CA ASN A 247 -6.00 13.91 13.61
C ASN A 247 -7.02 15.03 13.87
N PRO A 248 -6.71 16.02 14.74
CA PRO A 248 -7.62 17.12 15.00
C PRO A 248 -7.71 18.12 13.84
N GLU A 249 -6.79 18.08 12.87
CA GLU A 249 -6.80 18.96 11.70
C GLU A 249 -7.71 18.39 10.61
N THR A 250 -8.95 18.86 10.60
CA THR A 250 -9.94 18.63 9.54
C THR A 250 -10.41 19.98 9.00
N ILE A 251 -10.56 20.08 7.68
CA ILE A 251 -11.16 21.27 7.07
C ILE A 251 -12.66 21.20 7.29
N ASP A 252 -13.15 22.13 8.11
CA ASP A 252 -14.56 22.40 8.28
C ASP A 252 -14.95 23.59 7.41
N MET A 253 -15.90 23.40 6.50
CA MET A 253 -16.38 24.45 5.62
C MET A 253 -17.91 24.54 5.63
N LYS A 254 -18.43 25.70 5.24
CA LYS A 254 -19.88 25.87 5.14
C LYS A 254 -20.44 24.98 4.03
N ALA A 255 -21.62 24.42 4.22
CA ALA A 255 -22.32 23.63 3.21
C ALA A 255 -22.43 24.36 1.84
N ILE A 256 -22.74 25.66 1.85
CA ILE A 256 -22.78 26.48 0.63
C ILE A 256 -21.41 26.58 -0.08
N GLN A 257 -20.31 26.60 0.67
CA GLN A 257 -18.95 26.66 0.09
C GLN A 257 -18.55 25.31 -0.52
N PHE A 258 -18.93 24.21 0.12
CA PHE A 258 -18.76 22.87 -0.44
C PHE A 258 -19.52 22.74 -1.77
N ALA A 259 -20.82 23.08 -1.78
CA ALA A 259 -21.64 22.99 -2.99
C ALA A 259 -21.09 23.86 -4.13
N ALA A 260 -20.69 25.10 -3.85
CA ALA A 260 -20.05 25.96 -4.86
C ALA A 260 -18.75 25.35 -5.40
N SER A 261 -17.96 24.69 -4.56
CA SER A 261 -16.69 24.08 -4.95
C SER A 261 -16.89 22.85 -5.83
N VAL A 262 -17.80 21.96 -5.46
CA VAL A 262 -18.14 20.76 -6.26
C VAL A 262 -18.79 21.16 -7.58
N ASN A 263 -19.79 22.05 -7.57
CA ASN A 263 -20.48 22.48 -8.79
C ASN A 263 -19.54 23.16 -9.79
N LYS A 264 -18.56 23.91 -9.27
CA LYS A 264 -17.49 24.48 -10.10
C LYS A 264 -16.62 23.40 -10.75
N ILE A 265 -16.27 22.33 -10.02
CA ILE A 265 -15.47 21.23 -10.59
C ILE A 265 -16.27 20.49 -11.67
N LEU A 266 -17.56 20.25 -11.44
CA LEU A 266 -18.48 19.65 -12.43
C LEU A 266 -18.56 20.49 -13.72
N ASP A 267 -18.70 21.81 -13.59
CA ASP A 267 -18.67 22.73 -14.74
C ASP A 267 -17.32 22.67 -15.49
N GLU A 268 -16.22 22.92 -14.78
CA GLU A 268 -14.89 23.08 -15.40
C GLU A 268 -14.34 21.77 -16.01
N SER A 269 -14.71 20.61 -15.45
CA SER A 269 -14.14 19.31 -15.83
C SER A 269 -15.07 18.49 -16.73
N TYR A 270 -16.39 18.65 -16.56
CA TYR A 270 -17.38 17.77 -17.18
C TYR A 270 -18.46 18.52 -18.00
N ASP A 271 -18.55 19.87 -17.93
CA ASP A 271 -19.65 20.66 -18.53
C ASP A 271 -21.03 20.27 -17.96
N GLU A 272 -21.04 19.83 -16.69
CA GLU A 272 -22.19 19.25 -15.97
C GLU A 272 -22.61 20.11 -14.77
N ALA A 273 -22.52 21.44 -14.90
CA ALA A 273 -22.96 22.34 -13.85
C ALA A 273 -24.46 22.16 -13.53
N LEU A 274 -24.78 22.02 -12.24
CA LEU A 274 -26.15 21.96 -11.74
C LEU A 274 -26.71 23.36 -11.47
N ASP A 275 -28.00 23.56 -11.77
CA ASP A 275 -28.75 24.78 -11.46
C ASP A 275 -29.26 24.75 -10.01
N LEU A 276 -28.40 25.17 -9.09
CA LEU A 276 -28.65 25.11 -7.65
C LEU A 276 -29.14 26.49 -7.14
N PRO A 277 -30.43 26.65 -6.76
CA PRO A 277 -31.05 27.95 -6.51
C PRO A 277 -30.54 28.68 -5.26
N TYR A 278 -29.76 28.00 -4.42
CA TYR A 278 -29.16 28.52 -3.20
C TYR A 278 -27.69 28.97 -3.37
N LEU A 279 -27.09 28.74 -4.55
CA LEU A 279 -25.76 29.25 -4.93
C LEU A 279 -25.87 30.63 -5.59
#